data_AF-A0A5N6L6C8-F1
#
_entry.id   AF-A0A5N6L6C8-F1
#
_cell.length_a   1.000
_cell.length_b   1.000
_cell.length_c   1.000
_cell.angle_alpha   90.00
_cell.angle_beta   90.00
_cell.angle_gamma   90.00
#
_symmetry.space_group_name_H-M   'P 1'
#
loop_
_entity.id
_entity.type
_entity.pdbx_description
1 polymer ?
#
loop_
_entity_poly.entity_id
_entity_poly.type
_entity_poly.pdbx_seq_one_letter_code
_entity_poly.pdbx_strand_id
1 'polypeptide(L)'
;MKAMGINELVSFDLMDPTSPQALLSALEQLYSLGALDKEGLLTKLGKKMAEFPLDPPLSKMLLASVDLGCSYEILTIIAMIQTGNIFYRPREKQAQADQKRAKFFQPEGDHLTLLAVYEAWKNSNFSGPWCFDNFVQSRSLRRAQDVRKQLLTIMDKYKLDIVSAGRN
;
A
#
# COMPACT_ATOMS: atom_id res chain seq x y z
N MET A 1 14.05 -11.16 -8.23
CA MET A 1 14.89 -12.34 -8.49
C MET A 1 14.11 -13.46 -9.17
N LYS A 2 13.11 -14.09 -8.53
CA LYS A 2 12.30 -15.14 -9.18
C LYS A 2 11.59 -14.69 -10.46
N ALA A 3 11.02 -13.47 -10.47
CA ALA A 3 10.42 -12.88 -11.68
C ALA A 3 11.44 -12.59 -12.81
N MET A 4 12.74 -12.49 -12.49
CA MET A 4 13.83 -12.29 -13.44
C MET A 4 14.39 -13.62 -13.97
N GLY A 5 13.81 -14.77 -13.58
CA GLY A 5 14.27 -16.10 -14.00
C GLY A 5 15.39 -16.71 -13.14
N ILE A 6 15.78 -16.07 -12.05
CA ILE A 6 16.80 -16.60 -11.14
C ILE A 6 16.16 -17.64 -10.22
N ASN A 7 16.44 -18.91 -10.49
CA ASN A 7 15.88 -20.03 -9.74
C ASN A 7 16.78 -20.49 -8.59
N GLU A 8 18.10 -20.45 -8.78
CA GLU A 8 19.07 -20.72 -7.73
C GLU A 8 19.42 -19.44 -6.97
N LEU A 9 18.72 -19.22 -5.86
CA LEU A 9 18.92 -18.03 -5.04
C LEU A 9 20.06 -18.20 -4.03
N VAL A 10 20.43 -19.43 -3.70
CA VAL A 10 21.49 -19.76 -2.72
C VAL A 10 22.89 -19.61 -3.33
N SER A 11 23.04 -19.92 -4.62
CA SER A 11 24.28 -19.76 -5.39
C SER A 11 24.38 -18.41 -6.09
N PHE A 12 23.39 -17.54 -5.93
CA PHE A 12 23.37 -16.23 -6.57
C PHE A 12 24.45 -15.34 -5.94
N ASP A 13 25.36 -14.83 -6.78
CA ASP A 13 26.53 -14.05 -6.37
C ASP A 13 26.12 -12.63 -5.92
N LEU A 14 25.61 -12.55 -4.69
CA LEU A 14 25.36 -11.29 -4.01
C LEU A 14 26.68 -10.80 -3.40
N MET A 15 27.00 -9.51 -3.60
CA MET A 15 28.15 -8.87 -2.94
C MET A 15 28.11 -9.00 -1.41
N ASP A 16 26.91 -9.09 -0.83
CA ASP A 16 26.69 -9.47 0.58
C ASP A 16 25.58 -10.53 0.64
N PRO A 17 25.92 -11.82 0.83
CA PRO A 17 24.96 -12.91 0.75
C PRO A 17 23.99 -12.86 1.92
N THR A 18 22.69 -12.87 1.60
CA THR A 18 21.63 -12.96 2.61
C THR A 18 21.71 -14.31 3.32
N SER A 19 21.44 -14.36 4.63
CA SER A 19 21.49 -15.63 5.35
C SER A 19 20.50 -16.65 4.75
N PRO A 20 20.88 -17.95 4.68
CA PRO A 20 19.99 -18.98 4.14
C PRO A 20 18.62 -19.03 4.83
N GLN A 21 18.58 -18.76 6.14
CA GLN A 21 17.34 -18.69 6.91
C GLN A 21 16.43 -17.55 6.48
N ALA A 22 16.98 -16.36 6.22
CA ALA A 22 16.19 -15.22 5.76
C ALA A 22 15.63 -15.47 4.35
N LEU A 23 16.41 -16.10 3.47
CA LEU A 23 15.97 -16.50 2.15
C LEU A 23 14.82 -17.53 2.21
N LEU A 24 14.95 -18.55 3.07
CA LEU A 24 13.92 -19.56 3.27
C LEU A 24 12.62 -18.92 3.78
N SER A 25 12.71 -18.05 4.79
CA SER A 25 11.54 -17.36 5.33
C SER A 25 10.84 -16.48 4.28
N ALA A 26 11.60 -15.79 3.42
CA ALA A 26 11.03 -15.02 2.32
C ALA A 26 10.33 -15.91 1.28
N LEU A 27 10.88 -17.08 0.96
CA LEU A 27 10.26 -18.05 0.06
C LEU A 27 8.97 -18.63 0.65
N GLU A 28 8.97 -18.99 1.93
CA GLU A 28 7.78 -19.46 2.66
C GLU A 28 6.68 -18.40 2.69
N GLN A 29 7.03 -17.13 2.89
CA GLN A 29 6.08 -16.02 2.84
C GLN A 29 5.47 -15.88 1.43
N LEU A 30 6.29 -15.93 0.38
CA LEU A 30 5.82 -15.85 -1.00
C LEU A 30 4.95 -17.05 -1.39
N TYR A 31 5.28 -18.25 -0.91
CA TYR A 31 4.44 -19.43 -1.08
C TYR A 31 3.09 -19.27 -0.37
N SER A 32 3.09 -18.79 0.87
CA SER A 32 1.87 -18.55 1.67
C SER A 32 0.94 -17.49 1.04
N LEU A 33 1.51 -16.51 0.33
CA LEU A 33 0.74 -15.51 -0.44
C LEU A 33 0.18 -16.06 -1.77
N GLY A 34 0.58 -17.27 -2.16
CA GLY A 34 0.26 -17.89 -3.45
C GLY A 34 1.07 -17.33 -4.62
N ALA A 35 2.16 -16.58 -4.35
CA ALA A 35 3.04 -16.06 -5.38
C ALA A 35 3.94 -17.14 -5.98
N LEU A 36 4.29 -18.17 -5.18
CA LEU A 36 5.03 -19.34 -5.60
C LEU A 36 4.17 -20.61 -5.51
N ASP A 37 4.44 -21.58 -6.37
CA ASP A 37 3.89 -22.93 -6.26
C ASP A 37 4.78 -23.85 -5.38
N LYS A 38 4.37 -25.12 -5.26
CA LYS A 38 5.08 -26.14 -4.47
C LYS A 38 6.49 -26.46 -4.98
N GLU A 39 6.78 -26.11 -6.23
CA GLU A 39 8.09 -26.29 -6.87
C GLU A 39 8.95 -25.02 -6.75
N GLY A 40 8.43 -23.97 -6.10
CA GLY A 40 9.12 -22.69 -5.94
C GLY A 40 9.17 -21.87 -7.22
N LEU A 41 8.27 -22.13 -8.17
CA LEU A 41 8.10 -21.39 -9.41
C LEU A 41 7.01 -20.32 -9.28
N LEU A 42 7.14 -19.23 -10.05
CA LEU A 42 6.26 -18.09 -9.96
C LEU A 42 4.89 -18.39 -10.59
N THR A 43 3.82 -18.27 -9.81
CA THR A 43 2.44 -18.49 -10.28
C THR A 43 1.97 -17.34 -11.17
N LYS A 44 0.81 -17.49 -11.83
CA LYS A 44 0.16 -16.38 -12.56
C LYS A 44 -0.09 -15.17 -11.65
N LEU A 45 -0.48 -15.42 -10.39
CA LEU A 45 -0.66 -14.40 -9.37
C LEU A 45 0.69 -13.76 -9.01
N GLY A 46 1.73 -14.55 -8.75
CA GLY A 46 3.07 -14.05 -8.46
C GLY A 46 3.65 -13.18 -9.57
N LYS A 47 3.39 -13.54 -10.84
CA LYS A 47 3.73 -12.72 -12.00
C LYS A 47 3.04 -11.35 -11.96
N LYS A 48 1.73 -11.32 -11.72
CA LYS A 48 0.99 -10.06 -11.56
C LYS A 48 1.51 -9.24 -10.37
N MET A 49 1.79 -9.88 -9.23
CA MET A 49 2.31 -9.21 -8.04
C MET A 49 3.66 -8.51 -8.29
N ALA A 50 4.52 -9.13 -9.10
CA ALA A 50 5.85 -8.61 -9.44
C ALA A 50 5.83 -7.33 -10.31
N GLU A 51 4.69 -7.03 -10.94
CA GLU A 51 4.53 -5.83 -11.78
C GLU A 51 4.26 -4.56 -10.96
N PHE A 52 3.83 -4.72 -9.70
CA PHE A 52 3.60 -3.61 -8.80
C PHE A 52 4.88 -3.30 -8.00
N PRO A 53 5.29 -2.02 -7.89
CA PRO A 53 6.41 -1.61 -7.06
C PRO A 53 5.98 -1.53 -5.58
N LEU A 54 5.48 -2.65 -5.06
CA LEU A 54 4.93 -2.79 -3.71
C LEU A 54 5.51 -4.05 -3.05
N ASP A 55 5.49 -4.06 -1.72
CA ASP A 55 5.80 -5.29 -0.98
C ASP A 55 4.80 -6.40 -1.32
N PRO A 56 5.23 -7.68 -1.36
CA PRO A 56 4.36 -8.78 -1.76
C PRO A 56 3.00 -8.85 -1.05
N PRO A 57 2.89 -8.62 0.28
CA PRO A 57 1.59 -8.59 0.94
C PRO A 57 0.65 -7.49 0.41
N LEU A 58 1.18 -6.30 0.09
CA LEU A 58 0.40 -5.18 -0.42
C LEU A 58 -0.01 -5.42 -1.87
N SER A 59 0.86 -5.97 -2.71
CA SER A 59 0.52 -6.39 -4.07
C SER A 59 -0.60 -7.43 -4.07
N LYS A 60 -0.52 -8.43 -3.18
CA LYS A 60 -1.55 -9.45 -3.02
C LYS A 60 -2.89 -8.84 -2.57
N MET A 61 -2.85 -7.93 -1.59
CA MET A 61 -4.03 -7.22 -1.11
C MET A 61 -4.70 -6.40 -2.21
N LEU A 62 -3.93 -5.67 -3.01
CA LEU A 62 -4.45 -4.90 -4.14
C LEU A 62 -5.11 -5.81 -5.19
N LEU A 63 -4.48 -6.91 -5.57
CA LEU A 63 -5.05 -7.83 -6.54
C LEU A 63 -6.33 -8.50 -6.02
N ALA A 64 -6.34 -8.94 -4.76
CA ALA A 64 -7.53 -9.53 -4.15
C ALA A 64 -8.70 -8.53 -4.01
N SER A 65 -8.40 -7.24 -3.81
CA SER A 65 -9.44 -6.20 -3.69
C SER A 65 -10.27 -6.01 -4.96
N VAL A 66 -9.72 -6.36 -6.13
CA VAL A 66 -10.46 -6.34 -7.40
C VAL A 66 -11.55 -7.40 -7.38
N ASP A 67 -11.21 -8.63 -6.99
CA ASP A 67 -12.16 -9.75 -6.90
C ASP A 67 -13.23 -9.52 -5.81
N LEU A 68 -12.88 -8.75 -4.76
CA LEU A 68 -13.78 -8.40 -3.66
C LEU A 68 -14.57 -7.10 -3.88
N GLY A 69 -14.35 -6.39 -4.99
CA GLY A 69 -15.09 -5.17 -5.34
C GLY A 69 -14.78 -3.94 -4.48
N CYS A 70 -13.62 -3.89 -3.80
CA CYS A 70 -13.20 -2.79 -2.93
C CYS A 70 -11.83 -2.18 -3.35
N SER A 71 -11.50 -2.30 -4.63
CA SER A 71 -10.21 -1.90 -5.17
C SER A 71 -9.95 -0.40 -5.11
N TYR A 72 -10.99 0.43 -5.14
CA TYR A 72 -10.85 1.88 -4.98
C TYR A 72 -10.31 2.27 -3.58
N GLU A 73 -10.89 1.69 -2.52
CA GLU A 73 -10.52 1.96 -1.14
C GLU A 73 -9.12 1.40 -0.85
N ILE A 74 -8.86 0.16 -1.26
CA ILE A 74 -7.59 -0.52 -1.03
C ILE A 74 -6.43 0.17 -1.76
N LEU A 75 -6.65 0.61 -3.00
CA LEU A 75 -5.66 1.41 -3.75
C LEU A 75 -5.26 2.67 -2.98
N THR A 76 -6.25 3.34 -2.36
CA THR A 76 -6.03 4.57 -1.60
C THR A 76 -5.31 4.27 -0.27
N ILE A 77 -5.70 3.21 0.44
CA ILE A 77 -5.05 2.76 1.68
C ILE A 77 -3.58 2.42 1.44
N ILE A 78 -3.27 1.64 0.40
CA ILE A 78 -1.89 1.26 0.05
C ILE A 78 -1.05 2.50 -0.23
N ALA A 79 -1.59 3.45 -1.00
CA ALA A 79 -0.90 4.69 -1.30
C ALA A 79 -0.59 5.50 -0.03
N MET A 80 -1.49 5.52 0.94
CA MET A 80 -1.28 6.19 2.23
C MET A 80 -0.22 5.49 3.08
N ILE A 81 -0.26 4.14 3.17
CA ILE A 81 0.73 3.33 3.90
C ILE A 81 2.15 3.60 3.38
N GLN A 82 2.32 3.65 2.05
CA GLN A 82 3.62 3.90 1.40
C GLN A 82 4.21 5.28 1.72
N THR A 83 3.42 6.22 2.23
CA THR A 83 3.91 7.55 2.65
C THR A 83 4.27 7.66 4.12
N GLY A 84 3.99 6.63 4.91
CA GLY A 84 4.27 6.59 6.34
C GLY A 84 3.36 7.52 7.14
N ASN A 85 3.89 8.11 8.22
CA ASN A 85 3.09 8.93 9.12
C ASN A 85 2.76 10.29 8.51
N ILE A 86 1.48 10.51 8.21
CA ILE A 86 0.95 11.76 7.66
C ILE A 86 0.57 12.79 8.73
N PHE A 87 0.42 12.39 10.00
CA PHE A 87 -0.01 13.30 11.06
C PHE A 87 1.18 14.09 11.62
N TYR A 88 0.93 15.34 12.03
CA TYR A 88 1.91 16.19 12.66
C TYR A 88 1.39 16.68 14.02
N ARG A 89 2.12 16.42 15.10
CA ARG A 89 1.68 16.69 16.48
C ARG A 89 2.68 17.61 17.22
N PRO A 90 2.64 18.94 17.00
CA PRO A 90 3.52 19.88 17.67
C PRO A 90 3.25 19.95 19.19
N ARG A 91 4.30 20.08 20.00
CA ARG A 91 4.22 20.05 21.48
C ARG A 91 3.27 21.10 22.06
N GLU A 92 3.22 22.28 21.47
CA GLU A 92 2.40 23.40 21.94
C GLU A 92 0.91 23.26 21.61
N LYS A 93 0.55 22.44 20.61
CA LYS A 93 -0.82 22.29 20.10
C LYS A 93 -1.30 20.84 20.10
N GLN A 94 -0.78 20.02 21.02
CA GLN A 94 -1.11 18.60 21.10
C GLN A 94 -2.63 18.34 21.20
N ALA A 95 -3.31 19.02 22.13
CA ALA A 95 -4.75 18.88 22.30
C ALA A 95 -5.56 19.24 21.04
N GLN A 96 -5.14 20.28 20.30
CA GLN A 96 -5.80 20.68 19.05
C GLN A 96 -5.56 19.64 17.94
N ALA A 97 -4.33 19.15 17.81
CA ALA A 97 -3.98 18.11 16.84
C ALA A 97 -4.75 16.81 17.11
N ASP A 98 -4.84 16.39 18.36
CA ASP A 98 -5.56 15.19 18.77
C ASP A 98 -7.07 15.33 18.51
N GLN A 99 -7.65 16.50 18.81
CA GLN A 99 -9.06 16.80 18.50
C GLN A 99 -9.34 16.76 16.98
N LYS A 100 -8.44 17.28 16.14
CA LYS A 100 -8.59 17.24 14.69
C LYS A 100 -8.44 15.81 14.15
N ARG A 101 -7.47 15.05 14.65
CA ARG A 101 -7.29 13.63 14.28
C ARG A 101 -8.50 12.78 14.67
N ALA A 102 -9.10 13.03 15.84
CA ALA A 102 -10.28 12.30 16.31
C ALA A 102 -11.48 12.43 15.35
N LYS A 103 -11.57 13.49 14.54
CA LYS A 103 -12.64 13.65 13.53
C LYS A 103 -12.57 12.62 12.39
N PHE A 104 -11.39 12.06 12.14
CA PHE A 104 -11.17 11.09 11.08
C PHE A 104 -11.10 9.65 11.60
N PHE A 105 -11.12 9.48 12.93
CA PHE A 105 -11.05 8.18 13.56
C PHE A 105 -12.17 7.27 13.07
N GLN A 106 -11.80 6.10 12.58
CA GLN A 106 -12.71 5.02 12.21
C GLN A 106 -12.55 3.90 13.25
N PRO A 107 -13.63 3.53 13.99
CA PRO A 107 -13.59 2.44 14.96
C PRO A 107 -13.11 1.10 14.40
N GLU A 108 -13.31 0.89 13.09
CA GLU A 108 -12.96 -0.31 12.35
C GLU A 108 -11.46 -0.44 12.11
N GLY A 109 -10.69 0.66 12.24
CA GLY A 109 -9.23 0.62 12.29
C GLY A 109 -8.48 1.80 11.70
N ASP A 110 -7.17 1.77 11.88
CA ASP A 110 -6.25 2.85 11.46
C ASP A 110 -6.14 2.99 9.94
N HIS A 111 -6.22 1.89 9.19
CA HIS A 111 -6.18 1.95 7.73
C HIS A 111 -7.41 2.67 7.15
N LEU A 112 -8.58 2.47 7.75
CA LEU A 112 -9.80 3.19 7.37
C LEU A 112 -9.75 4.65 7.82
N THR A 113 -9.08 4.94 8.94
CA THR A 113 -8.76 6.32 9.33
C THR A 113 -7.90 7.02 8.28
N LEU A 114 -6.89 6.34 7.71
CA LEU A 114 -6.07 6.90 6.61
C LEU A 114 -6.92 7.17 5.35
N LEU A 115 -7.82 6.25 5.01
CA LEU A 115 -8.76 6.43 3.90
C LEU A 115 -9.65 7.66 4.12
N ALA A 116 -10.22 7.81 5.32
CA ALA A 116 -11.08 8.93 5.69
C ALA A 116 -10.34 10.28 5.56
N VAL A 117 -9.08 10.35 6.00
CA VAL A 117 -8.25 11.56 5.83
C VAL A 117 -8.02 11.88 4.36
N TYR A 118 -7.66 10.88 3.53
CA TYR A 118 -7.41 11.10 2.11
C TYR A 118 -8.67 11.58 1.38
N GLU A 119 -9.83 10.95 1.62
CA GLU A 119 -11.10 11.36 1.03
C GLU A 119 -11.52 12.75 1.49
N ALA A 120 -11.34 13.11 2.76
CA ALA A 120 -11.64 14.45 3.25
C ALA A 120 -10.73 15.52 2.61
N TRP A 121 -9.44 15.21 2.42
CA TRP A 121 -8.51 16.09 1.71
C TRP A 121 -8.88 16.25 0.23
N LYS A 122 -9.24 15.16 -0.44
CA LYS A 122 -9.72 15.14 -1.82
C LYS A 122 -10.99 15.99 -1.98
N ASN A 123 -11.97 15.82 -1.08
CA ASN A 123 -13.20 16.61 -1.07
C ASN A 123 -12.96 18.10 -0.76
N SER A 124 -11.81 18.41 -0.15
CA SER A 124 -11.33 19.78 0.08
C SER A 124 -10.47 20.29 -1.09
N ASN A 125 -10.62 19.71 -2.29
CA ASN A 125 -9.88 20.06 -3.51
C ASN A 125 -8.35 20.03 -3.35
N PHE A 126 -7.83 19.06 -2.58
CA PHE A 126 -6.40 18.91 -2.32
C PHE A 126 -5.75 20.15 -1.69
N SER A 127 -6.52 20.89 -0.88
CA SER A 127 -6.12 22.17 -0.29
C SER A 127 -4.93 22.05 0.67
N GLY A 128 -3.92 22.90 0.46
CA GLY A 128 -2.78 23.05 1.38
C GLY A 128 -3.17 23.64 2.73
N PRO A 129 -3.96 24.74 2.79
CA PRO A 129 -4.51 25.27 4.04
C PRO A 129 -5.30 24.24 4.84
N TRP A 130 -6.09 23.39 4.18
CA TRP A 130 -6.82 22.31 4.85
C TRP A 130 -5.89 21.34 5.59
N CYS A 131 -4.73 21.01 5.00
CA CYS A 131 -3.74 20.16 5.65
C CYS A 131 -3.20 20.80 6.93
N PHE A 132 -2.93 22.10 6.90
CA PHE A 132 -2.46 22.85 8.06
C PHE A 132 -3.50 22.86 9.18
N ASP A 133 -4.76 23.17 8.86
CA ASP A 133 -5.86 23.24 9.83
C ASP A 133 -6.24 21.89 10.46
N ASN A 134 -5.88 20.79 9.80
CA ASN A 134 -6.14 19.42 10.26
C ASN A 134 -4.88 18.70 10.76
N PHE A 135 -3.75 19.40 10.88
CA PHE A 135 -2.49 18.84 11.37
C PHE A 135 -2.00 17.62 10.55
N VAL A 136 -2.19 17.69 9.24
CA VAL A 136 -1.74 16.68 8.28
C VAL A 136 -0.63 17.24 7.39
N GLN A 137 0.36 16.42 7.07
CA GLN A 137 1.50 16.79 6.26
C GLN A 137 1.11 16.83 4.77
N SER A 138 1.00 18.05 4.21
CA SER A 138 0.63 18.26 2.80
C SER A 138 1.58 17.55 1.82
N ARG A 139 2.89 17.55 2.11
CA ARG A 139 3.88 16.86 1.27
C ARG A 139 3.64 15.34 1.22
N SER A 140 3.30 14.74 2.36
CA SER A 140 3.02 13.30 2.44
C SER A 140 1.74 12.94 1.69
N LEU A 141 0.67 13.73 1.81
CA LEU A 141 -0.57 13.51 1.05
C LEU A 141 -0.39 13.66 -0.46
N ARG A 142 0.42 14.63 -0.91
CA ARG A 142 0.77 14.76 -2.34
C ARG A 142 1.54 13.55 -2.83
N ARG A 143 2.53 13.07 -2.07
CA ARG A 143 3.25 11.82 -2.38
C ARG A 143 2.28 10.63 -2.46
N ALA A 144 1.30 10.54 -1.57
CA ALA A 144 0.31 9.47 -1.60
C ALA A 144 -0.54 9.55 -2.87
N GLN A 145 -0.93 10.76 -3.28
CA GLN A 145 -1.62 10.97 -4.55
C GLN A 145 -0.78 10.50 -5.76
N ASP A 146 0.52 10.78 -5.77
CA ASP A 146 1.40 10.36 -6.86
C ASP A 146 1.59 8.84 -6.90
N VAL A 147 1.79 8.19 -5.74
CA VAL A 147 1.82 6.72 -5.64
C VAL A 147 0.50 6.12 -6.12
N ARG A 148 -0.64 6.68 -5.68
CA ARG A 148 -1.97 6.22 -6.10
C ARG A 148 -2.14 6.30 -7.61
N LYS A 149 -1.67 7.38 -8.25
CA LYS A 149 -1.70 7.54 -9.72
C LYS A 149 -0.84 6.50 -10.41
N GLN A 150 0.39 6.26 -9.92
CA GLN A 150 1.28 5.25 -10.50
C GLN A 150 0.66 3.85 -10.44
N LEU A 151 0.13 3.47 -9.27
CA LEU A 151 -0.55 2.19 -9.10
C LEU A 151 -1.79 2.07 -10.00
N LEU A 152 -2.58 3.14 -10.12
CA LEU A 152 -3.73 3.18 -11.03
C LEU A 152 -3.33 2.93 -12.49
N THR A 153 -2.24 3.55 -12.97
CA THR A 153 -1.72 3.31 -14.33
C THR A 153 -1.34 1.85 -14.56
N ILE A 154 -0.75 1.19 -13.55
CA ILE A 154 -0.41 -0.24 -13.64
C ILE A 154 -1.70 -1.08 -13.66
N MET A 155 -2.68 -0.76 -12.80
CA MET A 155 -3.97 -1.46 -12.79
C MET A 155 -4.70 -1.36 -14.13
N ASP A 156 -4.72 -0.18 -14.74
CA ASP A 156 -5.32 0.05 -16.06
C ASP A 156 -4.61 -0.75 -17.16
N LYS A 157 -3.26 -0.75 -17.17
CA LYS A 157 -2.46 -1.58 -18.09
C LYS A 157 -2.82 -3.08 -18.00
N TYR A 158 -3.11 -3.57 -16.79
CA TYR A 158 -3.48 -4.96 -16.55
C TYR A 158 -5.00 -5.22 -16.58
N LYS A 159 -5.81 -4.22 -16.95
CA LYS A 159 -7.28 -4.27 -17.02
C LYS A 159 -7.91 -4.75 -15.71
N LEU A 160 -7.43 -4.19 -14.60
CA LEU A 160 -7.97 -4.44 -13.27
C LEU A 160 -9.01 -3.38 -12.93
N ASP A 161 -10.23 -3.83 -12.65
CA ASP A 161 -11.35 -2.91 -12.40
C ASP A 161 -11.18 -2.15 -11.08
N ILE A 162 -11.50 -0.86 -11.14
CA ILE A 162 -11.51 0.04 -9.98
C ILE A 162 -12.95 0.23 -9.55
N VAL A 163 -13.35 -0.52 -8.53
CA VAL A 163 -14.71 -0.52 -7.98
C VAL A 163 -14.65 -0.12 -6.51
N SER A 164 -15.61 0.70 -6.10
CA SER A 164 -15.81 1.06 -4.71
C SER A 164 -16.87 0.14 -4.11
N ALA A 165 -16.62 -0.35 -2.90
CA ALA A 165 -17.61 -1.11 -2.14
C ALA A 165 -18.76 -0.24 -1.61
N GLY A 166 -18.70 1.08 -1.81
CA GLY A 166 -19.65 2.04 -1.25
C GLY A 166 -19.46 2.27 0.25
N ARG A 167 -20.33 3.11 0.82
CA ARG A 167 -20.48 3.23 2.28
C ARG A 167 -21.60 2.28 2.68
N ASN A 168 -21.25 1.10 3.20
CA ASN A 168 -22.20 0.28 3.96
C ASN A 168 -22.42 0.91 5.34
#